data_AF-A0A848VFN2-F1
#
_entry.id   AF-A0A848VFN2-F1
#
_cell.length_a   1.000
_cell.length_b   1.000
_cell.length_c   1.000
_cell.angle_alpha   90.00
_cell.angle_beta   90.00
_cell.angle_gamma   90.00
#
_symmetry.space_group_name_H-M   'P 1'
#
loop_
_entity.id
_entity.type
_entity.pdbx_description
1 polymer ?
#
loop_
_entity_poly.entity_id
_entity_poly.type
_entity_poly.pdbx_seq_one_letter_code
_entity_poly.pdbx_strand_id
1 'polypeptide(L)' 'MNGLTELVLVALIVFIAIPAPLFIVLHFITKWKQSRELSGGDENMLEDLWQLSIRLEDRMEALETIIDNELPGWRKNR' A
#
# COMPACT_ATOMS: atom_id res chain seq x y z
N MET A 1 -15.40 30.23 47.67
CA MET A 1 -15.89 30.49 46.29
C MET A 1 -15.36 29.40 45.34
N ASN A 2 -15.37 28.13 45.77
CA ASN A 2 -14.48 27.10 45.19
C ASN A 2 -15.26 25.94 44.54
N GLY A 3 -16.50 25.67 44.98
CA GLY A 3 -17.30 24.56 44.44
C GLY A 3 -17.77 24.77 43.00
N LEU A 4 -18.06 26.02 42.60
CA LEU A 4 -18.49 26.33 41.23
C LEU A 4 -17.34 26.21 40.23
N THR A 5 -16.13 26.62 40.62
CA THR A 5 -14.92 26.45 39.82
C THR A 5 -14.54 24.99 39.65
N GLU A 6 -14.70 24.18 40.70
CA GLU A 6 -14.46 22.72 40.63
C GLU A 6 -15.45 22.02 39.69
N LEU A 7 -16.74 22.36 39.78
CA LEU A 7 -17.78 21.81 38.89
C LEU A 7 -17.52 22.14 37.41
N VAL A 8 -17.12 23.38 37.12
CA VAL A 8 -16.78 23.79 35.75
C VAL A 8 -15.54 23.05 35.23
N LEU A 9 -14.51 22.88 36.07
CA LEU A 9 -13.31 22.11 35.70
C LEU A 9 -13.63 20.65 35.39
N VAL A 10 -14.43 20.00 36.23
CA VAL A 10 -14.84 18.61 36.01
C VAL A 10 -15.64 18.48 34.71
N ALA A 11 -16.58 19.39 34.45
CA ALA A 11 -17.36 19.40 33.21
C ALA A 11 -16.47 19.53 31.96
N LEU A 12 -15.48 20.43 32.00
CA LEU A 12 -14.53 20.61 30.89
C LEU A 12 -13.64 19.37 30.67
N ILE A 13 -13.15 18.76 31.75
CA ILE A 13 -12.32 17.56 31.65
C ILE A 13 -13.12 16.41 31.03
N VAL A 14 -14.35 16.17 31.48
CA VAL A 14 -15.22 15.12 30.91
C VAL A 14 -15.54 15.40 29.45
N PHE A 15 -15.80 16.67 29.12
CA PHE A 15 -16.06 17.09 27.74
C PHE A 15 -14.86 16.93 26.82
N ILE A 16 -13.62 16.84 27.33
CA ILE A 16 -12.43 16.59 26.50
C ILE A 16 -12.07 15.11 26.54
N ALA A 17 -12.11 14.48 27.72
CA ALA A 17 -11.68 13.11 27.95
C ALA A 17 -12.51 12.08 27.18
N ILE A 18 -13.74 12.40 26.79
CA ILE A 18 -14.61 11.50 26.00
C ILE A 18 -14.40 11.69 24.48
N PRO A 19 -14.56 12.90 23.91
CA PRO A 19 -14.41 13.06 22.47
C PRO A 19 -12.97 13.02 21.98
N ALA A 20 -11.97 13.37 22.79
CA ALA A 20 -10.56 13.29 22.37
C ALA A 20 -10.13 11.85 21.98
N PRO A 21 -10.31 10.82 22.83
CA PRO A 21 -9.99 9.45 22.43
C PRO A 21 -10.88 8.94 21.30
N LEU A 22 -12.16 9.31 21.26
CA LEU A 22 -13.06 8.94 20.18
C LEU A 22 -12.60 9.50 18.82
N PHE A 23 -12.17 10.77 18.80
CA PHE A 23 -11.62 11.41 17.61
C PHE A 23 -10.30 10.78 17.19
N ILE A 24 -9.41 10.47 18.13
CA ILE A 24 -8.14 9.80 17.85
C ILE A 24 -8.39 8.46 17.14
N VAL A 25 -9.31 7.65 17.68
CA VAL A 25 -9.70 6.37 17.06
C VAL A 25 -10.28 6.59 15.66
N LEU A 26 -11.20 7.54 15.49
CA LEU A 26 -11.78 7.88 14.19
C LEU A 26 -10.71 8.34 13.18
N HIS A 27 -9.76 9.15 13.61
CA HIS A 27 -8.67 9.66 12.78
C HIS A 27 -7.78 8.53 12.27
N PHE A 28 -7.41 7.58 13.15
CA PHE A 28 -6.63 6.42 12.75
C PHE A 28 -7.40 5.49 11.81
N ILE A 29 -8.69 5.27 12.06
CA ILE A 29 -9.54 4.48 11.15
C ILE A 29 -9.67 5.17 9.79
N THR A 30 -9.83 6.49 9.76
CA THR A 30 -9.94 7.28 8.52
C THR A 30 -8.63 7.24 7.74
N LYS A 31 -7.49 7.43 8.41
CA LYS A 31 -6.15 7.27 7.83
C LYS A 31 -5.92 5.85 7.30
N TRP A 32 -6.37 4.82 8.02
CA TRP A 32 -6.26 3.43 7.58
C TRP A 32 -7.15 3.14 6.37
N LYS A 33 -8.36 3.68 6.32
CA LYS A 33 -9.27 3.54 5.18
C LYS A 33 -8.75 4.29 3.95
N GLN A 34 -8.19 5.49 4.14
CA GLN A 34 -7.51 6.24 3.08
C GLN A 34 -6.25 5.51 2.60
N SER A 35 -5.49 4.87 3.50
CA SER A 35 -4.36 4.02 3.11
C SER A 35 -4.80 2.70 2.44
N ARG A 36 -6.04 2.25 2.63
CA ARG A 36 -6.59 1.05 1.96
C ARG A 36 -7.06 1.30 0.53
N GLU A 37 -7.13 2.55 0.10
CA GLU A 37 -7.27 2.91 -1.32
C GLU A 37 -6.09 2.39 -2.16
N LEU A 38 -4.98 2.01 -1.52
CA LEU A 38 -3.87 1.26 -2.13
C LEU A 38 -4.29 -0.11 -2.70
N SER A 39 -5.35 -0.76 -2.22
CA SER A 39 -5.76 -2.08 -2.74
C SER A 39 -6.10 -2.06 -4.23
N GLY A 40 -6.73 -0.99 -4.74
CA GLY A 40 -7.04 -0.87 -6.17
C GLY A 40 -5.84 -0.44 -7.01
N GLY A 41 -4.90 0.33 -6.44
CA GLY A 41 -3.64 0.68 -7.09
C GLY A 41 -2.69 -0.52 -7.22
N ASP A 42 -2.66 -1.36 -6.18
CA ASP A 42 -1.82 -2.55 -6.13
C ASP A 42 -2.24 -3.60 -7.17
N GLU A 43 -3.54 -3.79 -7.39
CA GLU A 43 -4.05 -4.70 -8.43
C GLU A 43 -3.63 -4.26 -9.83
N ASN A 44 -3.76 -2.96 -10.15
CA ASN A 44 -3.31 -2.42 -11.43
C ASN A 44 -1.79 -2.54 -11.60
N MET A 45 -1.01 -2.29 -10.53
CA MET A 45 0.44 -2.43 -10.58
C MET A 45 0.86 -3.90 -10.82
N LEU A 46 0.17 -4.85 -10.20
CA LEU A 46 0.40 -6.27 -10.44
C LEU A 46 0.06 -6.67 -11.87
N GLU A 47 -1.02 -6.14 -12.43
CA GLU A 47 -1.38 -6.35 -13.84
C GLU A 47 -0.32 -5.79 -14.79
N ASP A 48 0.19 -4.58 -14.53
CA ASP A 48 1.28 -4.00 -15.31
C ASP A 48 2.56 -4.84 -15.24
N LEU A 49 2.93 -5.32 -14.05
CA LEU A 49 4.09 -6.20 -13.87
C LEU A 49 3.93 -7.52 -14.61
N TRP A 50 2.73 -8.10 -14.60
CA TRP A 50 2.40 -9.29 -15.36
C TRP A 50 2.50 -9.06 -16.89
N GLN A 51 1.97 -7.94 -17.38
CA GLN A 51 2.08 -7.56 -18.78
C GLN A 51 3.54 -7.33 -19.20
N LEU A 52 4.37 -6.81 -18.29
CA LEU A 52 5.80 -6.66 -18.52
C LEU A 52 6.52 -8.00 -18.56
N SER A 53 6.19 -8.96 -17.67
CA SER A 53 6.82 -10.28 -17.70
C SER A 53 6.56 -11.02 -19.00
N ILE A 54 5.33 -10.95 -19.53
CA ILE A 54 4.98 -11.55 -20.82
C ILE A 54 5.83 -10.96 -21.95
N ARG A 55 5.92 -9.62 -22.02
CA ARG A 55 6.74 -8.95 -23.06
C ARG A 55 8.23 -9.27 -22.94
N LEU A 56 8.74 -9.48 -21.72
CA LEU A 56 10.12 -9.89 -21.51
C LEU A 56 10.36 -11.34 -21.97
N GLU A 57 9.39 -12.22 -21.79
CA GLU A 57 9.42 -13.59 -22.28
C GLU A 57 9.46 -13.64 -23.81
N ASP A 58 8.59 -12.91 -24.50
CA ASP A 58 8.60 -12.80 -25.97
C ASP A 58 9.96 -12.31 -26.50
N ARG A 59 10.58 -11.36 -25.79
CA ARG A 59 11.90 -10.84 -26.14
C ARG A 59 13.01 -11.84 -25.84
N MET A 60 12.89 -12.62 -24.77
CA MET A 60 13.82 -13.71 -24.50
C MET A 60 13.77 -14.73 -25.62
N GLU A 61 12.59 -15.11 -26.11
CA GLU A 61 12.46 -16.05 -27.23
C GLU A 61 13.13 -15.51 -28.51
N ALA A 62 12.95 -14.22 -28.80
CA ALA A 62 13.64 -13.57 -29.91
C ALA A 62 15.17 -13.58 -29.73
N LEU A 63 15.67 -13.30 -28.52
CA LEU A 63 17.10 -13.36 -28.22
C LEU A 63 17.64 -14.79 -28.32
N GLU A 64 16.90 -15.79 -27.83
CA GLU A 64 17.26 -17.19 -27.95
C GLU A 64 17.36 -17.61 -29.43
N THR A 65 16.44 -17.13 -30.27
CA THR A 65 16.46 -17.36 -31.72
C THR A 65 17.70 -16.72 -32.37
N ILE A 66 18.07 -15.50 -31.97
CA ILE A 66 19.28 -14.85 -32.48
C ILE A 66 20.52 -15.64 -32.07
N ILE A 67 20.63 -16.02 -30.80
CA ILE A 67 21.78 -16.76 -30.26
C ILE A 67 21.87 -18.16 -30.90
N ASP A 68 20.74 -18.80 -31.21
CA ASP A 68 20.72 -20.06 -31.96
C ASP A 68 21.31 -19.93 -33.36
N ASN A 69 21.09 -18.81 -34.02
CA ASN A 69 21.64 -18.53 -35.35
C ASN A 69 23.13 -18.15 -35.29
N GLU A 70 23.54 -17.36 -34.29
CA GLU A 70 24.93 -16.89 -34.18
C GLU A 70 25.89 -17.90 -33.54
N LEU A 71 25.41 -18.71 -32.60
CA LEU A 71 26.22 -19.66 -31.81
C LEU A 71 25.55 -21.04 -31.77
N PRO A 72 25.53 -21.80 -32.90
CA PRO A 72 24.94 -23.12 -32.94
C PRO A 72 25.59 -24.06 -31.90
N GLY A 73 24.81 -24.48 -30.90
CA GLY A 73 25.27 -25.38 -29.83
C GLY A 73 25.51 -24.72 -28.47
N TRP A 74 25.26 -23.42 -28.29
CA TRP A 74 25.39 -22.75 -26.99
C TRP A 74 24.59 -23.42 -25.85
N ARG A 75 23.44 -24.04 -26.17
CA ARG A 75 22.63 -24.81 -25.20
C ARG A 75 23.27 -26.13 -24.73
N LYS A 76 24.31 -26.63 -25.41
CA LYS A 76 25.00 -27.88 -25.00
C LYS A 76 25.88 -27.71 -23.76
N ASN A 77 26.15 -26.48 -23.32
CA ASN A 77 27.00 -26.20 -22.18
C ASN A 77 26.22 -25.74 -20.93
N ARG A 78 24.94 -26.13 -20.81
CA ARG A 78 24.14 -25.95 -19.58
C ARG A 78 24.49 -27.00 -18.53
#